data_AF-A0A929NIU3-F1
#
_entry.id   AF-A0A929NIU3-F1
#
_cell.length_a   1.000
_cell.length_b   1.000
_cell.length_c   1.000
_cell.angle_alpha   90.00
_cell.angle_beta   90.00
_cell.angle_gamma   90.00
#
_symmetry.space_group_name_H-M   'P 1'
#
loop_
_entity.id
_entity.type
_entity.pdbx_description
1 polymer ?
#
loop_
_entity_poly.entity_id
_entity_poly.type
_entity_poly.pdbx_seq_one_letter_code
_entity_poly.pdbx_strand_id
1 'polypeptide(L)'
;IISLNYEYLPPFSAFLDLIKHLILPVLLSAFGGLAGLSRYMRSSMLEVIRQDYITTARAKGLSERVVIYKHALRNALLPIITILGLSIPGLIGGSVIFETIFAIPGMGQLFYMSVMARDYPVVMGILVIGAVLTLLGNLIADVSYALADPRIRVA
;
A
#
# COMPACT_ATOMS: atom_id res chain seq x y z
N ILE A 1 -19.15 -0.95 16.17
CA ILE A 1 -18.68 0.34 15.60
C ILE A 1 -19.79 0.90 14.69
N ILE A 2 -21.01 0.94 15.22
CA ILE A 2 -22.18 1.37 14.46
C ILE A 2 -23.08 2.12 15.41
N SER A 3 -23.77 3.17 14.93
CA SER A 3 -24.72 3.89 15.77
C SER A 3 -25.85 2.97 16.23
N LEU A 4 -26.38 3.22 17.43
CA LEU A 4 -27.46 2.45 18.06
C LEU A 4 -28.76 2.37 17.22
N ASN A 5 -28.88 3.16 16.14
CA ASN A 5 -30.02 3.21 15.22
C ASN A 5 -29.72 2.71 13.79
N TYR A 6 -28.61 2.00 13.58
CA TYR A 6 -28.19 1.54 12.24
C TYR A 6 -29.24 0.73 11.48
N GLU A 7 -30.05 -0.05 12.22
CA GLU A 7 -31.09 -0.92 11.66
C GLU A 7 -32.28 -0.16 11.05
N TYR A 8 -32.43 1.14 11.37
CA TYR A 8 -33.55 1.99 10.91
C TYR A 8 -33.09 3.12 9.97
N LEU A 9 -31.82 3.16 9.58
CA LEU A 9 -31.29 4.20 8.72
C LEU A 9 -31.49 3.88 7.23
N PRO A 10 -31.81 4.89 6.39
CA PRO A 10 -31.74 4.74 4.94
C PRO A 10 -30.34 4.26 4.51
N PRO A 11 -30.21 3.46 3.44
CA PRO A 11 -28.94 2.85 3.03
C PRO A 11 -27.80 3.86 2.80
N PHE A 12 -28.13 5.07 2.34
CA PHE A 12 -27.16 6.15 2.19
C PHE A 12 -26.66 6.71 3.54
N SER A 13 -27.55 6.84 4.53
CA SER A 13 -27.22 7.30 5.87
C SER A 13 -26.43 6.26 6.66
N ALA A 14 -26.76 4.98 6.48
CA ALA A 14 -26.01 3.86 7.03
C ALA A 14 -24.57 3.79 6.47
N PHE A 15 -24.39 4.03 5.17
CA PHE A 15 -23.07 4.10 4.54
C PHE A 15 -22.23 5.27 5.05
N LEU A 16 -22.82 6.46 5.22
CA LEU A 16 -22.14 7.61 5.81
C LEU A 16 -21.75 7.39 7.27
N ASP A 17 -22.59 6.70 8.04
CA ASP A 17 -22.30 6.35 9.43
C ASP A 17 -21.10 5.38 9.52
N LEU A 18 -21.08 4.37 8.64
CA LEU A 18 -19.96 3.43 8.52
C LEU A 18 -18.64 4.15 8.19
N ILE A 19 -18.64 5.04 7.19
CA ILE A 19 -17.45 5.81 6.81
C ILE A 19 -16.96 6.67 7.99
N LYS A 20 -17.85 7.40 8.67
CA LYS A 20 -17.48 8.26 9.80
C LYS A 20 -16.78 7.48 10.91
N HIS A 21 -17.25 6.28 11.20
CA HIS A 21 -16.66 5.44 12.24
C HIS A 21 -15.38 4.73 11.79
N LEU A 22 -15.13 4.60 10.49
CA LEU A 22 -13.89 4.04 9.93
C LEU A 22 -12.76 5.07 9.75
N ILE A 23 -13.05 6.37 9.77
CA ILE A 23 -12.04 7.43 9.57
C ILE A 23 -10.90 7.35 10.60
N LEU A 24 -11.22 7.16 11.88
CA LEU A 24 -10.21 7.10 12.95
C LEU A 24 -9.28 5.86 12.82
N PRO A 25 -9.81 4.63 12.70
CA PRO A 25 -8.99 3.44 12.47
C PRO A 25 -8.15 3.52 11.19
N VAL A 26 -8.73 4.00 10.10
CA VAL A 26 -8.05 4.11 8.80
C VAL A 26 -6.94 5.15 8.86
N LEU A 27 -7.17 6.32 9.47
CA LEU A 27 -6.13 7.34 9.61
C LEU A 27 -4.98 6.85 10.50
N LEU A 28 -5.27 6.22 11.63
CA LEU A 28 -4.23 5.67 12.51
C LEU A 28 -3.42 4.57 11.82
N SER A 29 -4.09 3.69 11.07
CA SER A 29 -3.43 2.65 10.27
C SER A 29 -2.57 3.26 9.15
N ALA A 30 -3.09 4.26 8.43
CA ALA A 30 -2.39 4.92 7.34
C ALA A 30 -1.16 5.71 7.81
N PHE A 31 -1.26 6.42 8.94
CA PHE A 31 -0.16 7.24 9.46
C PHE A 31 1.10 6.42 9.79
N GLY A 32 0.93 5.20 10.32
CA GLY A 32 2.05 4.30 10.62
C GLY A 32 2.87 3.93 9.37
N GLY A 33 2.17 3.61 8.27
CA GLY A 33 2.82 3.27 6.99
C GLY A 33 3.40 4.48 6.26
N LEU A 34 2.71 5.62 6.32
CA LEU A 34 3.10 6.86 5.62
C LEU A 34 4.45 7.40 6.11
N ALA A 35 4.75 7.32 7.41
CA ALA A 35 6.03 7.76 7.96
C ALA A 35 7.22 6.93 7.45
N GLY A 36 7.02 5.60 7.28
CA GLY A 36 8.01 4.73 6.65
C GLY A 36 8.19 5.07 5.18
N LEU A 37 7.08 5.11 4.44
CA LEU A 37 7.07 5.34 3.00
C LEU A 37 7.70 6.69 2.61
N SER A 38 7.42 7.75 3.38
CA SER A 38 8.00 9.09 3.17
C SER A 38 9.53 9.10 3.33
N ARG A 39 10.07 8.35 4.32
CA ARG A 39 11.52 8.20 4.49
C ARG A 39 12.16 7.44 3.33
N TYR A 40 11.53 6.36 2.87
CA TYR A 40 11.98 5.62 1.70
C TYR A 40 12.00 6.51 0.44
N MET A 41 10.90 7.24 0.17
CA MET A 41 10.82 8.18 -0.94
C MET A 41 11.93 9.22 -0.90
N ARG A 42 12.18 9.83 0.27
CA ARG A 42 13.24 10.82 0.42
C ARG A 42 14.61 10.21 0.12
N SER A 43 14.89 9.00 0.60
CA SER A 43 16.15 8.30 0.35
C SER A 43 16.35 8.02 -1.14
N SER A 44 15.34 7.42 -1.79
CA SER A 44 15.39 7.09 -3.22
C SER A 44 15.51 8.34 -4.10
N MET A 45 14.82 9.44 -3.74
CA MET A 45 14.98 10.72 -4.45
C MET A 45 16.41 11.28 -4.34
N LEU A 46 17.05 11.17 -3.16
CA LEU A 46 18.43 11.64 -2.98
C LEU A 46 19.44 10.82 -3.78
N GLU A 47 19.26 9.51 -3.86
CA GLU A 47 20.09 8.63 -4.68
C GLU A 47 19.94 8.95 -6.17
N VAL A 48 18.69 9.14 -6.62
CA VAL A 48 18.40 9.41 -8.04
C VAL A 48 18.93 10.77 -8.49
N ILE A 49 18.80 11.82 -7.67
CA ILE A 49 19.29 13.17 -8.01
C ILE A 49 20.82 13.19 -8.20
N ARG A 50 21.55 12.27 -7.56
CA ARG A 50 23.02 12.16 -7.64
C ARG A 50 23.51 11.41 -8.88
N GLN A 51 22.61 10.88 -9.73
CA GLN A 51 23.03 10.14 -10.91
C GLN A 51 23.44 11.05 -12.07
N ASP A 52 24.40 10.58 -12.87
CA ASP A 52 25.02 11.35 -13.97
C ASP A 52 24.01 11.79 -15.04
N TYR A 53 22.94 11.04 -15.26
CA TYR A 53 21.90 11.42 -16.22
C TYR A 53 21.09 12.65 -15.77
N ILE A 54 20.98 12.90 -14.45
CA ILE A 54 20.35 14.10 -13.90
C ILE A 54 21.28 15.31 -14.07
N THR A 55 22.58 15.14 -13.83
CA THR A 55 23.59 16.16 -14.09
C THR A 55 23.63 16.53 -15.58
N THR A 56 23.52 15.52 -16.46
CA THR A 56 23.43 15.72 -17.91
C THR A 56 22.15 16.46 -18.32
N ALA A 57 21.01 16.13 -17.69
CA ALA A 57 19.75 16.84 -17.94
C ALA A 57 19.83 18.33 -17.52
N ARG A 58 20.47 18.62 -16.38
CA ARG A 58 20.75 19.99 -15.94
C ARG A 58 21.69 20.72 -16.91
N ALA A 59 22.75 20.07 -17.35
CA ALA A 59 23.71 20.64 -18.31
C ALA A 59 23.07 20.95 -19.68
N LYS A 60 22.00 20.23 -20.06
CA LYS A 60 21.19 20.51 -21.26
C LYS A 60 20.25 21.73 -21.12
N GLY A 61 20.22 22.40 -19.96
CA GLY A 61 19.39 23.58 -19.73
C GLY A 61 17.92 23.28 -19.42
N LEU A 62 17.57 22.04 -19.07
CA LEU A 62 16.21 21.70 -18.63
C LEU A 62 15.90 22.38 -17.30
N SER A 63 14.68 22.90 -17.17
CA SER A 63 14.22 23.52 -15.91
C SER A 63 14.19 22.48 -14.77
N GLU A 64 14.54 22.90 -13.54
CA GLU A 64 14.59 21.99 -12.39
C GLU A 64 13.30 21.22 -12.17
N ARG A 65 12.14 21.85 -12.42
CA ARG A 65 10.84 21.17 -12.32
C ARG A 65 10.75 19.98 -13.27
N VAL A 66 11.20 20.12 -14.52
CA VAL A 66 11.17 19.01 -15.49
C VAL A 66 12.15 17.91 -15.07
N VAL A 67 13.34 18.28 -14.59
CA VAL A 67 14.34 17.32 -14.09
C VAL A 67 13.79 16.52 -12.90
N ILE A 68 13.14 17.19 -11.94
CA ILE A 68 12.59 16.53 -10.75
C ILE A 68 11.39 15.66 -11.11
N TYR A 69 10.35 16.21 -11.75
CA TYR A 69 9.10 15.47 -11.96
C TYR A 69 9.20 14.40 -13.06
N LYS A 70 9.96 14.66 -14.14
CA LYS A 70 10.00 13.76 -15.30
C LYS A 70 11.15 12.75 -15.21
N HIS A 71 12.29 13.14 -14.65
CA HIS A 71 13.50 12.31 -14.65
C HIS A 71 13.79 11.70 -13.28
N ALA A 72 13.75 12.47 -12.20
CA ALA A 72 14.08 11.96 -10.87
C ALA A 72 12.92 11.16 -10.24
N LEU A 73 11.72 11.72 -10.20
CA LEU A 73 10.56 11.13 -9.53
C LEU A 73 10.17 9.78 -10.12
N ARG A 74 10.15 9.65 -11.45
CA ARG A 74 9.77 8.42 -12.13
C ARG A 74 10.68 7.24 -11.76
N ASN A 75 11.98 7.50 -11.60
CA ASN A 75 12.97 6.49 -11.20
C ASN A 75 12.99 6.28 -9.68
N ALA A 76 12.76 7.32 -8.89
CA ALA A 76 12.67 7.21 -7.43
C ALA A 76 11.40 6.48 -6.95
N LEU A 77 10.38 6.35 -7.81
CA LEU A 77 9.16 5.59 -7.54
C LEU A 77 9.35 4.06 -7.66
N LEU A 78 10.39 3.60 -8.36
CA LEU A 78 10.63 2.17 -8.59
C LEU A 78 10.69 1.36 -7.28
N PRO A 79 11.50 1.73 -6.26
CA PRO A 79 11.56 0.99 -5.01
C PRO A 79 10.23 1.02 -4.24
N ILE A 80 9.47 2.10 -4.37
CA ILE A 80 8.18 2.27 -3.71
C ILE A 80 7.12 1.34 -4.32
N ILE A 81 7.13 1.19 -5.64
CA ILE A 81 6.24 0.26 -6.34
C ILE A 81 6.45 -1.17 -5.83
N THR A 82 7.70 -1.60 -5.61
CA THR A 82 7.99 -2.91 -5.02
C THR A 82 7.53 -3.02 -3.57
N ILE A 83 7.81 -2.01 -2.74
CA ILE A 83 7.38 -2.02 -1.34
C ILE A 83 5.86 -2.11 -1.25
N LEU A 84 5.15 -1.38 -2.11
CA LEU A 84 3.68 -1.43 -2.16
C LEU A 84 3.17 -2.77 -2.69
N GLY A 85 3.79 -3.35 -3.72
CA GLY A 85 3.44 -4.70 -4.23
C GLY A 85 3.60 -5.78 -3.17
N LEU A 86 4.68 -5.73 -2.37
CA LEU A 86 4.94 -6.65 -1.27
C LEU A 86 4.15 -6.35 0.00
N SER A 87 3.57 -5.15 0.13
CA SER A 87 2.80 -4.76 1.31
C SER A 87 1.46 -5.49 1.42
N ILE A 88 0.89 -5.95 0.30
CA ILE A 88 -0.44 -6.57 0.23
C ILE A 88 -0.57 -7.81 1.15
N PRO A 89 0.30 -8.83 1.09
CA PRO A 89 0.28 -9.93 2.07
C PRO A 89 0.61 -9.47 3.49
N GLY A 90 1.47 -8.46 3.63
CA GLY A 90 1.81 -7.85 4.92
C GLY A 90 0.61 -7.20 5.62
N LEU A 91 -0.37 -6.71 4.87
CA LEU A 91 -1.59 -6.11 5.43
C LEU A 91 -2.42 -7.13 6.21
N ILE A 92 -2.49 -8.40 5.78
CA ILE A 92 -3.24 -9.46 6.49
C ILE A 92 -2.58 -9.77 7.84
N GLY A 93 -1.24 -9.79 7.89
CA GLY A 93 -0.50 -10.03 9.14
C GLY A 93 -0.42 -8.82 10.06
N GLY A 94 -0.28 -7.61 9.50
CA GLY A 94 -0.17 -6.36 10.26
C GLY A 94 -1.52 -5.79 10.74
N SER A 95 -2.63 -6.13 10.08
CA SER A 95 -3.96 -5.65 10.47
C SER A 95 -4.44 -6.25 11.80
N VAL A 96 -3.93 -7.41 12.22
CA VAL A 96 -4.31 -8.10 13.47
C VAL A 96 -4.24 -7.17 14.68
N ILE A 97 -3.17 -6.36 14.78
CA ILE A 97 -2.96 -5.44 15.91
C ILE A 97 -4.05 -4.36 15.93
N PHE A 98 -4.36 -3.78 14.77
CA PHE A 98 -5.41 -2.75 14.64
C PHE A 98 -6.81 -3.34 14.84
N GLU A 99 -7.08 -4.52 14.28
CA GLU A 99 -8.35 -5.25 14.45
C GLU A 99 -8.64 -5.55 15.92
N THR A 100 -7.60 -5.93 16.68
CA THR A 100 -7.70 -6.19 18.12
C THR A 100 -7.96 -4.91 18.93
N ILE A 101 -7.24 -3.82 18.63
CA ILE A 101 -7.39 -2.54 19.34
C ILE A 101 -8.76 -1.90 19.09
N PHE A 102 -9.26 -1.97 17.86
CA PHE A 102 -10.53 -1.35 17.47
C PHE A 102 -11.73 -2.30 17.56
N ALA A 103 -11.54 -3.56 17.94
CA ALA A 103 -12.58 -4.61 17.94
C ALA A 103 -13.31 -4.71 16.58
N ILE A 104 -12.55 -4.61 15.49
CA ILE A 104 -13.06 -4.76 14.11
C ILE A 104 -12.84 -6.22 13.70
N PRO A 105 -13.89 -6.99 13.35
CA PRO A 105 -13.71 -8.33 12.81
C PRO A 105 -13.02 -8.24 11.45
N GLY A 106 -11.82 -8.82 11.34
CA GLY A 106 -11.05 -8.82 10.10
C GLY A 106 -10.32 -10.14 9.86
N MET A 107 -9.69 -10.25 8.69
CA MET A 107 -9.02 -11.48 8.26
C MET A 107 -7.77 -11.78 9.10
N GLY A 108 -7.12 -10.76 9.68
CA GLY A 108 -5.97 -10.96 10.55
C GLY A 108 -6.37 -11.65 11.86
N GLN A 109 -7.39 -11.14 12.54
CA GLN A 109 -7.93 -11.72 13.75
C GLN A 109 -8.47 -13.12 13.49
N LEU A 110 -9.19 -13.32 12.36
CA LEU A 110 -9.66 -14.63 11.93
C LEU A 110 -8.49 -15.61 11.78
N PHE A 111 -7.42 -15.20 11.09
CA PHE A 111 -6.21 -16.01 10.92
C PHE A 111 -5.60 -16.40 12.27
N TYR A 112 -5.40 -15.42 13.16
CA TYR A 112 -4.83 -15.66 14.49
C TYR A 112 -5.67 -16.65 15.31
N MET A 113 -7.00 -16.45 15.34
CA MET A 113 -7.90 -17.35 16.05
C MET A 113 -7.91 -18.76 15.44
N SER A 114 -7.92 -18.89 14.12
CA SER A 114 -7.86 -20.19 13.44
C SER A 114 -6.53 -20.91 13.70
N VAL A 115 -5.41 -20.21 13.80
CA VAL A 115 -4.12 -20.81 14.19
C VAL A 115 -4.18 -21.34 15.63
N MET A 116 -4.71 -20.55 16.57
CA MET A 116 -4.86 -20.98 17.97
C MET A 116 -5.84 -22.15 18.13
N ALA A 117 -6.94 -22.14 17.38
CA ALA A 117 -7.92 -23.22 17.34
C ALA A 117 -7.47 -24.45 16.52
N ARG A 118 -6.29 -24.39 15.89
CA ARG A 118 -5.78 -25.42 14.96
C ARG A 118 -6.73 -25.75 13.81
N ASP A 119 -7.48 -24.75 13.35
CA ASP A 119 -8.37 -24.84 12.21
C ASP A 119 -7.57 -24.64 10.92
N TYR A 120 -6.85 -25.68 10.52
CA TYR A 120 -5.99 -25.68 9.34
C TYR A 120 -6.73 -25.36 8.02
N PRO A 121 -7.98 -25.81 7.77
CA PRO A 121 -8.72 -25.42 6.58
C PRO A 121 -8.90 -23.90 6.44
N VAL A 122 -9.29 -23.20 7.51
CA VAL A 122 -9.47 -21.75 7.48
C VAL A 122 -8.14 -21.03 7.30
N VAL A 123 -7.09 -21.48 8.00
CA VAL A 123 -5.72 -20.96 7.83
C VAL A 123 -5.27 -21.10 6.38
N MET A 124 -5.43 -22.28 5.77
CA MET A 124 -5.08 -22.51 4.37
C MET A 124 -5.89 -21.63 3.42
N GLY A 125 -7.20 -21.46 3.65
CA GLY A 125 -8.04 -20.58 2.85
C GLY A 125 -7.54 -19.13 2.86
N ILE A 126 -7.21 -18.60 4.03
CA ILE A 126 -6.66 -17.24 4.17
C ILE A 126 -5.30 -17.12 3.48
N LEU A 127 -4.44 -18.14 3.60
CA LEU A 127 -3.13 -18.17 2.93
C LEU A 127 -3.26 -18.19 1.41
N VAL A 128 -4.22 -18.94 0.85
CA VAL A 128 -4.48 -18.97 -0.60
C VAL A 128 -4.96 -17.60 -1.08
N ILE A 129 -5.87 -16.95 -0.36
CA ILE A 129 -6.31 -15.57 -0.67
C ILE A 129 -5.10 -14.63 -0.64
N GLY A 130 -4.27 -14.71 0.40
CA GLY A 130 -3.03 -13.94 0.52
C GLY A 130 -2.07 -14.17 -0.66
N ALA A 131 -1.91 -15.42 -1.11
CA ALA A 131 -1.08 -15.77 -2.25
C ALA A 131 -1.61 -15.18 -3.57
N VAL A 132 -2.93 -15.27 -3.82
CA VAL A 132 -3.56 -14.65 -4.99
C VAL A 132 -3.39 -13.13 -4.97
N LEU A 133 -3.63 -12.50 -3.83
CA LEU A 133 -3.44 -11.05 -3.66
C LEU A 133 -1.98 -10.63 -3.85
N THR A 134 -1.03 -11.46 -3.39
CA THR A 134 0.41 -11.24 -3.62
C THR A 134 0.76 -11.32 -5.10
N LEU A 135 0.23 -12.33 -5.81
CA LEU A 135 0.43 -12.47 -7.25
C LEU A 135 -0.12 -11.24 -7.99
N LEU A 136 -1.32 -10.78 -7.64
CA LEU A 136 -1.91 -9.57 -8.20
C LEU A 136 -1.08 -8.32 -7.88
N GLY A 137 -0.60 -8.19 -6.64
CA GLY A 137 0.26 -7.08 -6.22
C GLY A 137 1.57 -7.02 -7.00
N ASN A 138 2.22 -8.18 -7.18
CA ASN A 138 3.42 -8.30 -8.00
C ASN A 138 3.13 -7.99 -9.47
N LEU A 139 2.03 -8.48 -10.03
CA LEU A 139 1.64 -8.17 -11.41
C LEU A 139 1.41 -6.66 -11.60
N ILE A 140 0.73 -6.00 -10.65
CA ILE A 140 0.55 -4.54 -10.67
C ILE A 140 1.89 -3.83 -10.57
N ALA A 141 2.80 -4.32 -9.73
CA ALA A 141 4.15 -3.77 -9.62
C ALA A 141 4.90 -3.88 -10.95
N ASP A 142 4.89 -5.05 -11.60
CA ASP A 142 5.53 -5.30 -12.89
C ASP A 142 4.95 -4.43 -14.02
N VAL A 143 3.62 -4.26 -14.06
CA VAL A 143 2.96 -3.34 -15.00
C VAL A 143 3.35 -1.89 -14.70
N SER A 144 3.40 -1.51 -13.43
CA SER A 144 3.82 -0.17 -13.00
C SER A 144 5.28 0.09 -13.34
N TYR A 145 6.13 -0.94 -13.27
CA TYR A 145 7.51 -0.92 -13.74
C TYR A 145 7.59 -0.66 -15.24
N ALA A 146 6.82 -1.39 -16.05
CA ALA A 146 6.74 -1.17 -17.50
C ALA A 146 6.24 0.24 -17.88
N LEU A 147 5.32 0.80 -17.08
CA LEU A 147 4.83 2.17 -17.24
C LEU A 147 5.82 3.22 -16.73
N ALA A 148 6.60 2.92 -15.69
CA ALA A 148 7.57 3.85 -15.11
C ALA A 148 8.89 3.89 -15.91
N ASP A 149 9.34 2.77 -16.47
CA ASP A 149 10.58 2.72 -17.24
C ASP A 149 10.33 2.38 -18.72
N PRO A 150 10.37 3.37 -19.63
CA PRO A 150 10.25 3.14 -21.07
C PRO A 150 11.45 2.40 -21.70
N ARG A 151 12.53 2.13 -20.96
CA ARG A 151 13.69 1.35 -21.47
C ARG A 151 13.41 -0.14 -21.59
N ILE A 152 12.45 -0.68 -20.83
CA ILE A 152 12.06 -2.10 -20.88
C ILE A 152 11.31 -2.42 -22.19
N ARG A 153 10.89 -1.39 -22.94
CA ARG A 153 10.15 -1.52 -24.20
C ARG A 153 11.04 -1.82 -25.42
N VAL A 154 12.35 -2.05 -25.24
CA VAL A 154 13.27 -2.36 -26.34
C VAL A 154 13.99 -3.68 -26.08
N ALA A 155 13.28 -4.77 -26.31
CA ALA A 155 13.82 -6.07 -26.71
C ALA A 155 12.77 -6.78 -27.57
#